data_AF-L7W7S0-F1
#
_entry.id   AF-L7W7S0-F1
#
_cell.length_a   1.000
_cell.length_b   1.000
_cell.length_c   1.000
_cell.angle_alpha   90.00
_cell.angle_beta   90.00
_cell.angle_gamma   90.00
#
_symmetry.space_group_name_H-M   'P 1'
#
loop_
_entity.id
_entity.type
_entity.pdbx_description
1 polymer ?
#
loop_
_entity_poly.entity_id
_entity_poly.type
_entity_poly.pdbx_seq_one_letter_code
_entity_poly.pdbx_strand_id
1 'polypeptide(L)' 'MIVWFKDGNVRTMYSIDWRHKLSKTKSRETGLSRFRKKIKEYGPLAGTIEIYDKATGQRIAKFYEGNEMNINAEAN' A
#
# COMPACT_ATOMS: atom_id res chain seq x y z
N MET A 1 4.26 -0.93 -1.47
CA MET A 1 2.90 -0.66 -1.99
C MET A 1 2.97 -0.65 -3.50
N ILE A 2 2.07 -1.35 -4.16
CA ILE A 2 1.95 -1.37 -5.62
C ILE A 2 0.59 -0.77 -5.96
N VAL A 3 0.54 0.12 -6.93
CA VAL A 3 -0.68 0.78 -7.41
C VAL A 3 -0.84 0.47 -8.88
N TRP A 4 -1.98 -0.12 -9.23
CA TRP A 4 -2.41 -0.35 -10.62
C TRP A 4 -3.45 0.71 -10.98
N PHE A 5 -3.04 1.69 -11.78
CA PHE A 5 -3.88 2.78 -12.23
C PHE A 5 -4.81 2.33 -13.37
N LYS A 6 -5.99 2.97 -13.46
CA LYS A 6 -6.99 2.67 -14.50
C LYS A 6 -6.51 3.00 -15.92
N ASP A 7 -5.49 3.84 -16.04
CA ASP A 7 -4.82 4.20 -17.30
C ASP A 7 -3.81 3.14 -17.78
N GLY A 8 -3.65 2.03 -17.04
CA GLY A 8 -2.71 0.97 -17.35
C GLY A 8 -1.32 1.16 -16.73
N ASN A 9 -1.05 2.30 -16.08
CA ASN A 9 0.23 2.52 -15.41
C ASN A 9 0.32 1.76 -14.09
N VAL A 10 1.51 1.22 -13.79
CA VAL A 10 1.79 0.55 -12.52
C VAL A 10 2.90 1.31 -11.80
N ARG A 11 2.68 1.68 -10.54
CA ARG A 11 3.69 2.34 -9.71
C ARG A 11 3.96 1.55 -8.44
N THR A 12 5.24 1.35 -8.15
CA THR A 12 5.69 0.75 -6.89
C THR A 12 6.26 1.84 -5.99
N MET A 13 5.78 1.89 -4.75
CA MET A 13 6.20 2.82 -3.72
C MET A 13 6.74 2.08 -2.50
N TYR A 14 7.83 2.62 -1.95
CA TYR A 14 8.48 2.14 -0.74
C TYR A 14 8.39 3.19 0.37
N SER A 15 8.17 2.76 1.60
CA SER A 15 8.26 3.64 2.75
C SER A 15 9.69 3.65 3.25
N ILE A 16 10.29 4.83 3.30
CA ILE A 16 11.59 5.06 3.93
C ILE A 16 11.53 4.78 5.44
N ASP A 17 10.35 4.90 6.04
CA ASP A 17 10.14 4.86 7.49
C ASP A 17 10.22 3.47 8.10
N TRP A 18 10.29 2.41 7.29
CA TRP A 18 10.34 1.05 7.82
C TRP A 18 11.71 0.64 8.33
N ARG A 19 12.78 0.91 7.58
CA ARG A 19 14.11 0.39 7.94
C ARG A 19 15.28 1.19 7.37
N HIS A 20 15.01 2.27 6.65
CA HIS A 20 16.06 3.02 5.98
C HIS A 20 16.89 3.81 6.99
N LYS A 21 18.20 3.88 6.78
CA LYS A 21 19.15 4.57 7.68
C LYS A 21 18.82 6.05 7.89
N LEU A 22 18.21 6.68 6.88
CA LEU A 22 17.81 8.10 6.89
C LEU A 22 16.43 8.36 7.52
N SER A 23 15.68 7.34 7.94
CA SER A 23 14.43 7.58 8.66
C SER A 23 14.73 8.06 10.07
N LYS A 24 14.19 9.24 10.42
CA LYS A 24 14.31 9.82 11.77
C LYS A 24 13.55 9.01 12.82
N THR A 25 12.43 8.38 12.45
CA THR A 25 11.53 7.68 13.37
C THR A 25 11.57 6.15 13.25
N LYS A 26 11.94 5.60 12.08
CA LYS A 26 11.95 4.14 11.81
C LYS A 26 10.67 3.41 12.27
N SER A 27 9.52 4.08 12.17
CA SER A 27 8.24 3.57 12.66
C SER A 27 7.43 2.96 11.52
N ARG A 28 7.10 1.67 11.66
CA ARG A 28 6.22 0.93 10.74
C ARG A 28 4.86 1.60 10.57
N GLU A 29 4.30 2.07 11.67
CA GLU A 29 3.00 2.75 11.74
C GLU A 29 3.00 4.07 10.98
N THR A 30 4.08 4.86 11.10
CA THR A 30 4.24 6.12 10.35
C THR A 30 4.26 5.85 8.84
N GLY A 31 5.01 4.84 8.41
CA GLY A 31 5.06 4.41 7.02
C GLY A 31 3.70 3.97 6.48
N LEU A 32 2.97 3.16 7.25
CA LEU A 32 1.62 2.71 6.91
C LEU A 32 0.63 3.90 6.85
N SER A 33 0.71 4.84 7.78
CA SER A 33 -0.14 6.04 7.77
C SER A 33 0.09 6.89 6.51
N ARG A 34 1.33 7.05 6.07
CA ARG A 34 1.67 7.73 4.80
C ARG A 34 1.12 6.99 3.57
N PHE A 35 1.19 5.66 3.56
CA PHE A 35 0.54 4.87 2.51
C PHE A 35 -0.98 5.01 2.53
N ARG A 36 -1.63 5.00 3.70
CA ARG A 36 -3.07 5.26 3.81
C ARG A 36 -3.45 6.64 3.26
N LYS A 37 -2.62 7.68 3.48
CA LYS A 37 -2.83 9.00 2.86
C LYS A 37 -2.74 8.92 1.33
N LYS A 38 -1.74 8.21 0.79
CA LYS A 38 -1.59 8.02 -0.66
C LYS A 38 -2.72 7.19 -1.27
N ILE A 39 -3.29 6.24 -0.55
CA ILE A 39 -4.48 5.49 -0.99
C ILE A 39 -5.69 6.41 -1.11
N LYS A 40 -5.88 7.37 -0.21
CA LYS A 40 -6.97 8.36 -0.36
C LYS A 40 -6.79 9.23 -1.61
N GLU A 41 -5.55 9.57 -1.95
CA GLU A 41 -5.22 10.37 -3.14
C GLU A 41 -5.36 9.56 -4.44
N TYR A 42 -4.83 8.34 -4.47
CA TYR A 42 -4.78 7.51 -5.68
C TYR A 42 -5.96 6.58 -5.85
N GLY A 43 -6.72 6.31 -4.78
CA GLY A 43 -7.85 5.39 -4.77
C GLY A 43 -8.82 5.62 -5.93
N PRO A 44 -9.33 6.84 -6.16
CA PRO A 44 -10.26 7.10 -7.26
C PRO A 44 -9.68 6.83 -8.66
N LEU A 45 -8.37 6.98 -8.81
CA LEU A 45 -7.63 6.82 -10.07
C LEU A 45 -7.09 5.40 -10.26
N ALA A 46 -7.04 4.61 -9.19
CA ALA A 46 -6.50 3.27 -9.16
C ALA A 46 -7.62 2.25 -9.29
N GLY A 47 -7.39 1.21 -10.10
CA GLY A 47 -8.24 0.03 -10.07
C GLY A 47 -7.94 -0.77 -8.81
N THR A 48 -6.67 -1.05 -8.55
CA THR A 48 -6.23 -1.85 -7.40
C THR A 48 -5.01 -1.23 -6.73
N ILE A 49 -4.94 -1.33 -5.41
CA ILE A 49 -3.75 -0.98 -4.62
C ILE A 49 -3.47 -2.10 -3.63
N GLU A 50 -2.23 -2.55 -3.54
CA GLU A 50 -1.83 -3.55 -2.54
C GLU A 50 -0.62 -3.08 -1.73
N ILE A 51 -0.69 -3.28 -0.41
CA ILE A 51 0.42 -3.06 0.50
C ILE A 51 1.01 -4.42 0.86
N TYR A 52 2.32 -4.55 0.70
CA TYR A 52 3.06 -5.76 1.06
C TYR A 52 4.13 -5.44 2.09
N ASP A 53 4.37 -6.39 2.98
CA ASP A 53 5.60 -6.46 3.75
C ASP A 53 6.71 -6.96 2.83
N LYS A 54 7.74 -6.14 2.61
CA LYS A 54 8.84 -6.50 1.69
C LYS A 54 9.71 -7.63 2.23
N ALA A 55 9.83 -7.78 3.55
CA ALA A 55 10.70 -8.78 4.14
C ALA A 55 10.09 -10.18 4.07
N THR A 56 8.77 -10.29 4.27
CA THR A 56 8.07 -11.58 4.25
C THR A 56 7.34 -11.86 2.94
N GLY A 57 7.16 -10.85 2.08
CA GLY A 57 6.33 -10.95 0.87
C GLY A 57 4.83 -10.97 1.17
N GLN A 58 4.42 -10.86 2.44
CA GLN A 58 3.02 -10.98 2.83
C GLN A 58 2.22 -9.75 2.40
N ARG A 59 1.04 -9.98 1.81
CA ARG A 59 0.05 -8.92 1.55
C ARG A 59 -0.54 -8.46 2.88
N ILE A 60 -0.34 -7.19 3.22
CA ILE A 60 -0.86 -6.54 4.43
C ILE A 60 -2.28 -6.04 4.20
N ALA A 61 -2.56 -5.47 3.02
CA ALA A 61 -3.85 -4.90 2.68
C ALA A 61 -4.06 -4.83 1.18
N LYS A 62 -5.32 -4.90 0.73
CA LYS A 62 -5.76 -4.74 -0.66
C LYS A 62 -6.86 -3.69 -0.70
N PHE A 63 -6.85 -2.85 -1.73
CA PHE A 63 -7.85 -1.82 -1.95
C PHE A 63 -8.32 -1.86 -3.39
N TYR A 64 -9.61 -1.67 -3.61
CA TYR A 64 -10.22 -1.50 -4.92
C TYR A 64 -10.85 -0.11 -4.98
N GLU A 65 -10.43 0.71 -5.95
CA GLU A 65 -10.88 2.09 -6.09
C GLU A 65 -10.82 2.94 -4.80
N GLY A 66 -9.83 2.65 -3.95
CA GLY A 66 -9.63 3.33 -2.65
C GLY A 66 -10.35 2.70 -1.46
N ASN A 67 -11.22 1.71 -1.68
CA ASN A 67 -11.93 1.00 -0.62
C ASN A 67 -11.14 -0.22 -0.16
N GLU A 68 -10.95 -0.39 1.15
CA GLU A 68 -10.23 -1.52 1.72
C GLU A 68 -11.03 -2.81 1.52
N MET A 69 -10.44 -3.79 0.86
CA MET A 69 -11.02 -5.09 0.62
C MET A 69 -10.61 -6.03 1.75
N ASN A 70 -11.54 -6.83 2.24
CA ASN A 70 -11.23 -7.83 3.25
C ASN A 70 -10.35 -8.92 2.64
N ILE A 71 -9.10 -8.99 3.10
CA ILE A 71 -8.10 -9.95 2.61
C ILE A 71 -8.45 -11.42 2.92
N ASN A 72 -9.44 -11.66 3.78
CA ASN A 72 -9.91 -12.99 4.17
C ASN A 72 -11.23 -13.40 3.48
N ALA A 73 -11.78 -12.58 2.59
CA ALA A 73 -13.05 -12.89 1.91
C ALA A 73 -12.89 -13.82 0.69
N GLU A 74 -11.67 -14.21 0.32
CA GLU A 74 -11.37 -15.14 -0.78
C GLU A 74 -11.32 -16.61 -0.30
N ALA A 75 -12.26 -17.01 0.56
CA ALA A 75 -12.49 -18.41 0.94
C ALA A 75 -13.99 -18.65 1.24
N ASN A 76 -14.80 -18.75 0.20
CA ASN A 76 -16.05 -19.52 0.15
C ASN A 76 -16.39 -19.83 -1.30
#